data_AF-A0A5N5IZX0-F1
#
_entry.id   AF-A0A5N5IZX0-F1
#
_cell.length_a   1.000
_cell.length_b   1.000
_cell.length_c   1.000
_cell.angle_alpha   90.00
_cell.angle_beta   90.00
_cell.angle_gamma   90.00
#
_symmetry.space_group_name_H-M   'P 1'
#
loop_
_entity.id
_entity.type
_entity.pdbx_description
1 polymer ?
#
loop_
_entity_poly.entity_id
_entity_poly.type
_entity_poly.pdbx_seq_one_letter_code
_entity_poly.pdbx_strand_id
1 'polypeptide(L)'
;EAVEVFSEMWIGELDHLPDQHSRDLVLWIFIASVFQQQKFLDSATRTAILQCTDEFRTLNLPIPTRIVSSLDTERQELLRQAIMALDTLCERLCDDDAGCGLACRNALLGALVRQMRSKQLLWPRPSEPYPGLSFASLAADVRCFRSPVFYIPVEGDPYAHEPAMVEDPSFSDLAYGRAKKKGKGRKLYCAECTSVVNVSPGVSVALDGCRLQDLLDDELCRLEASVKVWAFASLEHSTSSTTN
;
A
#
# COMPACT_ATOMS: atom_id res chain seq x y z
N GLU A 1 -21.44 22.48 -31.33
CA GLU A 1 -21.85 22.59 -32.75
C GLU A 1 -20.72 22.21 -33.73
N ALA A 2 -20.11 23.09 -34.55
CA ALA A 2 -19.25 22.61 -35.65
C ALA A 2 -17.93 21.93 -35.22
N VAL A 3 -17.26 22.40 -34.17
CA VAL A 3 -15.96 21.85 -33.72
C VAL A 3 -16.12 20.50 -33.00
N GLU A 4 -17.27 20.27 -32.40
CA GLU A 4 -17.60 19.07 -31.62
C GLU A 4 -17.66 17.82 -32.50
N VAL A 5 -18.31 17.93 -33.66
CA VAL A 5 -18.40 16.86 -34.67
C VAL A 5 -17.03 16.44 -35.20
N PHE A 6 -16.10 17.39 -35.41
CA PHE A 6 -14.74 17.06 -35.83
C PHE A 6 -13.88 16.56 -34.65
N SER A 7 -14.16 17.00 -33.43
CA SER A 7 -13.41 16.58 -32.25
C SER A 7 -13.59 15.10 -31.94
N GLU A 8 -14.79 14.54 -32.12
CA GLU A 8 -15.03 13.10 -31.90
C GLU A 8 -14.19 12.23 -32.84
N MET A 9 -14.09 12.64 -34.11
CA MET A 9 -13.28 11.94 -35.11
C MET A 9 -11.78 12.05 -34.81
N TRP A 10 -11.28 13.21 -34.38
CA TRP A 10 -9.86 13.40 -34.06
C TRP A 10 -9.46 12.74 -32.74
N ILE A 11 -10.35 12.74 -31.75
CA ILE A 11 -10.15 12.10 -30.45
C ILE A 11 -10.17 10.58 -30.59
N GLY A 12 -10.95 10.03 -31.52
CA GLY A 12 -10.92 8.61 -31.87
C GLY A 12 -9.57 8.14 -32.45
N GLU A 13 -8.85 9.03 -33.14
CA GLU A 13 -7.53 8.74 -33.74
C GLU A 13 -6.36 9.00 -32.78
N LEU A 14 -6.61 9.64 -31.64
CA LEU A 14 -5.62 9.87 -30.59
C LEU A 14 -5.46 8.59 -29.76
N ASP A 15 -4.69 7.65 -30.30
CA ASP A 15 -4.67 6.24 -29.89
C ASP A 15 -4.01 5.93 -28.53
N HIS A 16 -3.51 6.94 -27.80
CA HIS A 16 -2.72 6.71 -26.59
C HIS A 16 -2.97 7.73 -25.48
N LEU A 17 -3.74 7.31 -24.49
CA LEU A 17 -3.84 8.01 -23.21
C LEU A 17 -2.57 7.68 -22.38
N PRO A 18 -1.82 8.68 -21.90
CA PRO A 18 -0.60 8.44 -21.13
C PRO A 18 -0.90 7.67 -19.84
N ASP A 19 -0.05 6.70 -19.52
CA ASP A 19 -0.09 5.89 -18.29
C ASP A 19 0.76 6.50 -17.15
N GLN A 20 1.51 7.56 -17.46
CA GLN A 20 2.37 8.29 -16.53
C GLN A 20 2.02 9.78 -16.50
N HIS A 21 2.34 10.42 -15.37
CA HIS A 21 2.25 11.87 -15.26
C HIS A 21 3.22 12.54 -16.24
N SER A 22 2.66 13.11 -17.30
CA SER A 22 3.38 13.70 -18.43
C SER A 22 2.67 14.96 -18.92
N ARG A 23 3.36 15.74 -19.75
CA ARG A 23 2.75 16.89 -20.44
C ARG A 23 1.49 16.47 -21.21
N ASP A 24 1.54 15.30 -21.84
CA ASP A 24 0.44 14.80 -22.65
C ASP A 24 -0.77 14.46 -21.78
N LEU A 25 -0.55 14.00 -20.54
CA LEU A 25 -1.64 13.74 -19.61
C LEU A 25 -2.40 15.03 -19.25
N VAL A 26 -1.68 16.13 -19.05
CA VAL A 26 -2.27 17.45 -18.78
C VAL A 26 -3.06 17.94 -20.00
N LEU A 27 -2.52 17.75 -21.21
CA LEU A 27 -3.21 18.08 -22.46
C LEU A 27 -4.49 17.25 -22.63
N TRP A 28 -4.45 15.96 -22.32
CA TRP A 28 -5.61 15.09 -22.37
C TRP A 28 -6.71 15.50 -21.39
N ILE A 29 -6.35 15.84 -20.15
CA ILE A 29 -7.31 16.38 -19.17
C ILE A 29 -7.94 17.67 -19.70
N PHE A 30 -7.13 18.57 -20.28
CA PHE A 30 -7.64 19.81 -20.86
C PHE A 30 -8.59 19.56 -22.04
N ILE A 31 -8.15 18.81 -23.06
CA ILE A 31 -8.93 18.47 -24.26
C ILE A 31 -10.24 17.78 -23.84
N ALA A 32 -10.18 16.74 -23.01
CA ALA A 32 -11.36 16.01 -22.57
C ALA A 32 -12.33 16.90 -21.77
N SER A 33 -11.81 17.85 -20.98
CA SER A 33 -12.63 18.81 -20.24
C SER A 33 -13.36 19.81 -21.14
N VAL A 34 -12.72 20.26 -22.23
CA VAL A 34 -13.30 21.23 -23.18
C VAL A 34 -14.34 20.57 -24.08
N PHE A 35 -14.06 19.36 -24.57
CA PHE A 35 -14.95 18.61 -25.47
C PHE A 35 -15.95 17.70 -24.76
N GLN A 36 -16.06 17.82 -23.42
CA GLN A 36 -16.98 17.06 -22.59
C GLN A 36 -16.87 15.52 -22.78
N GLN A 37 -15.65 15.04 -23.01
CA GLN A 37 -15.38 13.63 -23.25
C GLN A 37 -15.11 12.86 -21.96
N GLN A 38 -16.17 12.42 -21.27
CA GLN A 38 -16.10 11.80 -19.93
C GLN A 38 -15.11 10.65 -19.86
N LYS A 39 -15.23 9.68 -20.77
CA LYS A 39 -14.41 8.46 -20.76
C LYS A 39 -12.91 8.79 -20.74
N PHE A 40 -12.49 9.77 -21.53
CA PHE A 40 -11.10 10.20 -21.60
C PHE A 40 -10.71 11.03 -20.39
N LEU A 41 -11.60 11.91 -19.92
CA LEU A 41 -11.37 12.69 -18.72
C LEU A 41 -11.15 11.76 -17.53
N ASP A 42 -12.06 10.81 -17.29
CA ASP A 42 -11.99 9.82 -16.22
C ASP A 42 -10.70 9.02 -16.24
N SER A 43 -10.29 8.56 -17.43
CA SER A 43 -9.07 7.77 -17.55
C SER A 43 -7.81 8.61 -17.33
N ALA A 44 -7.77 9.83 -17.86
CA ALA A 44 -6.64 10.74 -17.70
C ALA A 44 -6.51 11.21 -16.24
N THR A 45 -7.63 11.48 -15.59
CA THR A 45 -7.64 11.97 -14.22
C THR A 45 -7.37 10.87 -13.21
N ARG A 46 -7.89 9.66 -13.44
CA ARG A 46 -7.49 8.46 -12.68
C ARG A 46 -5.98 8.28 -12.73
N THR A 47 -5.38 8.40 -13.91
CA THR A 47 -3.92 8.30 -14.06
C THR A 47 -3.21 9.42 -13.29
N ALA A 48 -3.70 10.66 -13.39
CA ALA A 48 -3.13 11.78 -12.65
C ALA A 48 -3.19 11.57 -11.13
N ILE A 49 -4.31 11.11 -10.59
CA ILE A 49 -4.47 10.80 -9.16
C ILE A 49 -3.46 9.74 -8.70
N LEU A 50 -3.27 8.69 -9.49
CA LEU A 50 -2.39 7.58 -9.13
C LEU A 50 -0.89 7.92 -9.28
N GLN A 51 -0.53 8.72 -10.28
CA GLN A 51 0.87 8.93 -10.70
C GLN A 51 1.46 10.27 -10.27
N CYS A 52 0.65 11.29 -9.96
CA CYS A 52 1.18 12.58 -9.53
C CYS A 52 1.90 12.45 -8.18
N THR A 53 3.06 13.09 -8.08
CA THR A 53 3.86 13.17 -6.85
C THR A 53 3.61 14.46 -6.08
N ASP A 54 3.05 15.47 -6.73
CA ASP A 54 2.88 16.82 -6.22
C ASP A 54 1.56 17.42 -6.75
N GLU A 55 1.28 18.67 -6.39
CA GLU A 55 0.15 19.43 -6.89
C GLU A 55 0.12 19.42 -8.43
N PHE A 56 -1.09 19.21 -8.97
CA PHE A 56 -1.31 19.07 -10.41
C PHE A 56 -1.01 20.38 -11.15
N ARG A 57 -0.01 20.35 -12.05
CA ARG A 57 0.41 21.52 -12.82
C ARG A 57 -0.37 21.63 -14.12
N THR A 58 -1.15 22.71 -14.27
CA THR A 58 -2.01 22.94 -15.44
C THR A 58 -1.28 23.37 -16.71
N LEU A 59 0.03 23.60 -16.66
CA LEU A 59 0.81 24.15 -17.78
C LEU A 59 0.27 25.49 -18.33
N ASN A 60 -0.35 26.30 -17.46
CA ASN A 60 -1.04 27.55 -17.81
C ASN A 60 -2.25 27.36 -18.74
N LEU A 61 -2.78 26.14 -18.86
CA LEU A 61 -4.01 25.88 -19.57
C LEU A 61 -5.21 26.26 -18.70
N PRO A 62 -6.32 26.73 -19.29
CA PRO A 62 -7.54 27.10 -18.56
C PRO A 62 -8.33 25.85 -18.14
N ILE A 63 -7.69 24.95 -17.39
CA ILE A 63 -8.34 23.78 -16.79
C ILE A 63 -9.18 24.28 -15.60
N PRO A 64 -10.48 23.90 -15.52
CA PRO A 64 -11.33 24.31 -14.41
C PRO A 64 -10.70 24.02 -13.04
N THR A 65 -10.62 25.03 -12.17
CA THR A 65 -10.01 24.91 -10.83
C THR A 65 -10.57 23.75 -10.02
N ARG A 66 -11.88 23.50 -10.15
CA ARG A 66 -12.60 22.36 -9.56
C ARG A 66 -12.02 20.99 -9.92
N ILE A 67 -11.52 20.81 -11.14
CA ILE A 67 -10.86 19.57 -11.57
C ILE A 67 -9.51 19.45 -10.86
N VAL A 68 -8.72 20.53 -10.87
CA VAL A 68 -7.40 20.58 -10.22
C VAL A 68 -7.49 20.32 -8.71
N SER A 69 -8.43 20.97 -8.03
CA SER A 69 -8.63 20.78 -6.59
C SER A 69 -9.12 19.37 -6.25
N SER A 70 -9.97 18.79 -7.08
CA SER A 70 -10.47 17.42 -6.89
C SER A 70 -9.38 16.38 -7.13
N LEU A 71 -8.55 16.57 -8.16
CA LEU A 71 -7.36 15.74 -8.43
C LEU A 71 -6.46 15.66 -7.21
N ASP A 72 -6.09 16.82 -6.65
CA ASP A 72 -5.17 16.86 -5.53
C ASP A 72 -5.81 16.33 -4.23
N THR A 73 -7.09 16.64 -3.98
CA THR A 73 -7.83 16.09 -2.83
C THR A 73 -7.90 14.57 -2.87
N GLU A 74 -8.29 13.98 -4.00
CA GLU A 74 -8.39 12.52 -4.15
C GLU A 74 -7.01 11.84 -4.07
N ARG A 75 -5.96 12.47 -4.64
CA ARG A 75 -4.58 11.98 -4.51
C ARG A 75 -4.14 11.93 -3.04
N GLN A 76 -4.33 13.03 -2.31
CA GLN A 76 -3.96 13.11 -0.90
C GLN A 76 -4.73 12.11 -0.05
N GLU A 77 -6.03 11.95 -0.32
CA GLU A 77 -6.89 11.00 0.39
C GLU A 77 -6.48 9.54 0.15
N LEU A 78 -6.12 9.17 -1.08
CA LEU A 78 -5.60 7.83 -1.39
C LEU A 78 -4.28 7.54 -0.69
N LEU A 79 -3.35 8.49 -0.68
CA LEU A 79 -2.08 8.36 0.03
C LEU A 79 -2.29 8.22 1.54
N ARG A 80 -3.19 9.03 2.10
CA ARG A 80 -3.56 8.96 3.51
C ARG A 80 -4.11 7.57 3.86
N GLN A 81 -5.05 7.05 3.07
CA GLN A 81 -5.64 5.72 3.29
C GLN A 81 -4.61 4.60 3.15
N ALA A 82 -3.72 4.66 2.16
CA ALA A 82 -2.67 3.66 1.96
C ALA A 82 -1.67 3.64 3.13
N ILE A 83 -1.26 4.80 3.63
CA ILE A 83 -0.38 4.89 4.80
C ILE A 83 -1.11 4.36 6.05
N MET A 84 -2.38 4.72 6.24
CA MET A 84 -3.19 4.19 7.33
C MET A 84 -3.33 2.67 7.28
N ALA A 85 -3.49 2.07 6.10
CA ALA A 85 -3.56 0.61 5.97
C ALA A 85 -2.29 -0.07 6.48
N LEU A 86 -1.11 0.54 6.27
CA LEU A 86 0.15 0.04 6.82
C LEU A 86 0.21 0.13 8.34
N ASP A 87 -0.30 1.22 8.94
CA ASP A 87 -0.37 1.36 10.39
C ASP A 87 -1.37 0.40 11.01
N THR A 88 -2.55 0.26 10.40
CA THR A 88 -3.57 -0.70 10.83
C THR A 88 -3.03 -2.12 10.77
N LEU A 89 -2.19 -2.46 9.79
CA LEU A 89 -1.52 -3.75 9.79
C LEU A 89 -0.51 -3.88 10.94
N CYS A 90 0.24 -2.82 11.27
CA CYS A 90 1.11 -2.84 12.45
C CYS A 90 0.32 -3.09 13.73
N GLU A 91 -0.81 -2.41 13.92
CA GLU A 91 -1.72 -2.59 15.07
C GLU A 91 -2.27 -4.02 15.12
N ARG A 92 -2.82 -4.52 14.02
CA ARG A 92 -3.35 -5.89 13.94
C ARG A 92 -2.30 -6.97 14.22
N LEU A 93 -1.05 -6.74 13.84
CA LEU A 93 0.06 -7.66 14.16
C LEU A 93 0.48 -7.59 15.64
N CYS A 94 0.23 -6.45 16.32
CA CYS A 94 0.44 -6.29 17.76
C CYS A 94 -0.73 -6.88 18.59
N ASP A 95 -1.96 -6.70 18.12
CA ASP A 95 -3.20 -7.07 18.82
C ASP A 95 -3.66 -8.50 18.54
N ASP A 96 -2.79 -9.31 17.93
CA ASP A 96 -3.03 -10.72 17.63
C ASP A 96 -4.12 -11.01 16.56
N ASP A 97 -4.55 -9.98 15.80
CA ASP A 97 -5.63 -9.97 14.79
C ASP A 97 -5.17 -10.22 13.32
N ALA A 98 -3.88 -10.45 13.12
CA ALA A 98 -3.30 -10.82 11.83
C ALA A 98 -2.13 -11.80 12.01
N GLY A 99 -1.92 -12.69 11.05
CA GLY A 99 -0.84 -13.70 11.10
C GLY A 99 -1.24 -14.99 11.81
N CYS A 100 -0.55 -16.09 11.49
CA CYS A 100 -0.90 -17.44 11.97
C CYS A 100 -0.39 -17.78 13.38
N GLY A 101 0.42 -16.93 14.02
CA GLY A 101 0.91 -17.17 15.39
C GLY A 101 1.95 -16.17 15.87
N LEU A 102 2.31 -16.24 17.15
CA LEU A 102 3.18 -15.25 17.81
C LEU A 102 4.53 -15.04 17.11
N ALA A 103 5.19 -16.11 16.68
CA ALA A 103 6.47 -16.02 15.99
C ALA A 103 6.32 -15.32 14.62
N CYS A 104 5.28 -15.69 13.87
CA CYS A 104 4.91 -15.10 12.58
C CYS A 104 4.56 -13.60 12.73
N ARG A 105 3.78 -13.24 13.75
CA ARG A 105 3.38 -11.85 14.03
C ARG A 105 4.55 -10.93 14.32
N ASN A 106 5.38 -11.31 15.30
CA ASN A 106 6.57 -10.55 15.67
C ASN A 106 7.53 -10.36 14.48
N ALA A 107 7.65 -11.41 13.68
CA ALA A 107 8.46 -11.41 12.49
C ALA A 107 7.94 -10.49 11.39
N LEU A 108 6.66 -10.60 11.05
CA LEU A 108 5.99 -9.77 10.06
C LEU A 108 6.01 -8.32 10.49
N LEU A 109 5.73 -8.03 11.76
CA LEU A 109 5.81 -6.69 12.33
C LEU A 109 7.23 -6.12 12.18
N GLY A 110 8.24 -6.88 12.57
CA GLY A 110 9.64 -6.48 12.42
C GLY A 110 10.04 -6.23 10.96
N ALA A 111 9.57 -7.05 10.02
CA ALA A 111 9.81 -6.84 8.59
C ALA A 111 9.05 -5.63 8.04
N LEU A 112 7.79 -5.45 8.43
CA LEU A 112 6.94 -4.33 8.01
C LEU A 112 7.54 -3.01 8.47
N VAL A 113 7.82 -2.86 9.77
CA VAL A 113 8.41 -1.65 10.35
C VAL A 113 9.76 -1.31 9.70
N ARG A 114 10.62 -2.31 9.45
CA ARG A 114 11.91 -2.08 8.79
C ARG A 114 11.76 -1.59 7.34
N GLN A 115 10.78 -2.11 6.62
CA GLN A 115 10.56 -1.74 5.22
C GLN A 115 9.82 -0.42 5.08
N MET A 116 8.84 -0.13 5.94
CA MET A 116 8.26 1.21 6.07
C MET A 116 9.34 2.25 6.37
N ARG A 117 10.29 1.93 7.26
CA ARG A 117 11.43 2.83 7.54
C ARG A 117 12.34 3.02 6.33
N SER A 118 12.67 1.97 5.57
CA SER A 118 13.53 2.10 4.40
C SER A 118 12.86 2.87 3.26
N LYS A 119 11.53 2.89 3.21
CA LYS A 119 10.71 3.68 2.28
C LYS A 119 10.27 5.04 2.80
N GLN A 120 10.83 5.51 3.92
CA GLN A 120 10.51 6.81 4.53
C GLN A 120 9.01 6.97 4.87
N LEU A 121 8.32 5.87 5.19
CA LEU A 121 6.91 5.87 5.60
C LEU A 121 6.72 5.95 7.12
N LEU A 122 7.78 5.65 7.88
CA LEU A 122 7.75 5.61 9.34
C LEU A 122 8.35 6.87 10.00
N TRP A 123 9.54 7.31 9.56
CA TRP A 123 10.23 8.47 10.13
C TRP A 123 11.19 9.16 9.14
N PRO A 124 11.00 10.47 8.84
CA PRO A 124 9.81 11.25 9.18
C PRO A 124 8.58 10.64 8.50
N ARG A 125 7.43 10.73 9.16
CA ARG A 125 6.19 10.22 8.60
C ARG A 125 5.71 11.17 7.48
N PRO A 126 5.34 10.67 6.28
CA PRO A 126 4.77 11.51 5.24
C PRO A 126 3.51 12.21 5.75
N SER A 127 3.38 13.49 5.44
CA SER A 127 2.22 14.31 5.81
C SER A 127 1.71 15.05 4.59
N GLU A 128 0.43 15.42 4.60
CA GLU A 128 -0.18 16.27 3.59
C GLU A 128 0.67 17.53 3.31
N PRO A 129 0.88 17.90 2.03
CA PRO A 129 0.27 17.35 0.81
C PRO A 129 1.05 16.17 0.19
N TYR A 130 1.88 15.45 0.96
CA TYR A 130 2.69 14.30 0.54
C TYR A 130 3.61 14.61 -0.66
N PRO A 131 4.51 15.59 -0.54
CA PRO A 131 5.37 16.00 -1.65
C PRO A 131 6.31 14.88 -2.09
N GLY A 132 6.48 14.73 -3.40
CA GLY A 132 7.33 13.70 -4.00
C GLY A 132 6.79 12.26 -3.91
N LEU A 133 5.56 12.04 -3.42
CA LEU A 133 4.98 10.71 -3.23
C LEU A 133 3.75 10.52 -4.12
N SER A 134 3.76 9.47 -4.94
CA SER A 134 2.59 9.02 -5.71
C SER A 134 2.02 7.74 -5.12
N PHE A 135 0.71 7.51 -5.33
CA PHE A 135 0.09 6.26 -4.90
C PHE A 135 0.71 5.07 -5.65
N ALA A 136 0.95 5.20 -6.97
CA ALA A 136 1.52 4.14 -7.78
C ALA A 136 2.91 3.69 -7.27
N SER A 137 3.79 4.65 -6.95
CA SER A 137 5.10 4.32 -6.38
C SER A 137 5.00 3.69 -4.99
N LEU A 138 4.09 4.20 -4.15
CA LEU A 138 3.84 3.66 -2.81
C LEU A 138 3.34 2.20 -2.88
N ALA A 139 2.33 1.94 -3.70
CA ALA A 139 1.74 0.62 -3.85
C ALA A 139 2.75 -0.37 -4.45
N ALA A 140 3.55 0.04 -5.45
CA ALA A 140 4.63 -0.77 -5.99
C ALA A 140 5.69 -1.12 -4.91
N ASP A 141 6.06 -0.15 -4.08
CA ASP A 141 7.01 -0.36 -2.99
C ASP A 141 6.48 -1.34 -1.94
N VAL A 142 5.21 -1.20 -1.55
CA VAL A 142 4.55 -2.08 -0.57
C VAL A 142 4.40 -3.50 -1.12
N ARG A 143 4.01 -3.67 -2.38
CA ARG A 143 3.96 -4.99 -3.03
C ARG A 143 5.33 -5.69 -3.07
N CYS A 144 6.41 -4.90 -3.07
CA CYS A 144 7.77 -5.41 -3.00
C CYS A 144 8.24 -5.75 -1.56
N PHE A 145 7.41 -5.55 -0.52
CA PHE A 145 7.78 -5.86 0.85
C PHE A 145 8.04 -7.35 1.04
N ARG A 146 9.25 -7.68 1.46
CA ARG A 146 9.68 -9.05 1.69
C ARG A 146 9.12 -9.57 3.01
N SER A 147 8.52 -10.75 2.93
CA SER A 147 8.12 -11.51 4.10
C SER A 147 9.32 -12.31 4.60
N PRO A 148 9.62 -12.28 5.90
CA PRO A 148 10.73 -13.06 6.43
C PRO A 148 10.38 -14.55 6.45
N VAL A 149 11.39 -15.39 6.24
CA VAL A 149 11.24 -16.85 6.24
C VAL A 149 11.57 -17.37 7.63
N PHE A 150 10.68 -18.17 8.22
CA PHE A 150 10.94 -18.89 9.46
C PHE A 150 10.93 -20.38 9.24
N TYR A 151 11.79 -21.01 10.02
CA TYR A 151 12.01 -22.43 10.05
C TYR A 151 11.41 -22.94 11.35
N ILE A 152 10.35 -23.73 11.23
CA ILE A 152 9.71 -24.37 12.37
C ILE A 152 10.06 -25.86 12.34
N PRO A 153 10.62 -26.44 13.41
CA PRO A 153 10.86 -27.88 13.48
C PRO A 153 9.52 -28.63 13.44
N VAL A 154 9.42 -29.72 12.68
CA VAL A 154 8.17 -30.48 12.54
C VAL A 154 7.94 -31.34 13.80
N GLU A 155 6.70 -31.45 14.28
CA GLU A 155 6.35 -32.41 15.35
C GLU A 155 6.70 -33.84 14.91
N GLY A 156 7.51 -34.53 15.71
CA GLY A 156 8.04 -35.86 15.39
C GLY A 156 9.47 -35.88 14.82
N ASP A 157 10.14 -34.73 14.71
CA ASP A 157 11.59 -34.71 14.51
C ASP A 157 12.26 -35.40 15.73
N PRO A 158 13.04 -36.48 15.54
CA PRO A 158 13.72 -37.19 16.64
C PRO A 158 14.73 -36.31 17.39
N TYR A 159 15.04 -35.11 16.88
CA TYR A 159 15.87 -34.09 17.51
C TYR A 159 15.06 -32.92 18.12
N ALA A 160 13.74 -32.87 17.92
CA ALA A 160 12.83 -31.94 18.60
C ALA A 160 12.49 -32.48 20.00
N HIS A 161 13.32 -32.18 20.99
CA HIS A 161 13.07 -32.57 22.37
C HIS A 161 11.75 -31.97 22.91
N GLU A 162 10.94 -32.79 23.60
CA GLU A 162 9.71 -32.39 24.30
C GLU A 162 9.90 -31.06 25.09
N PRO A 163 8.92 -30.15 25.04
CA PRO A 163 9.00 -28.91 25.81
C PRO A 163 8.98 -29.24 27.30
N ALA A 164 10.09 -28.97 28.00
CA ALA A 164 10.12 -29.03 29.46
C ALA A 164 9.11 -28.00 30.02
N MET A 165 8.27 -28.41 30.97
CA MET A 165 7.43 -27.47 31.71
C MET A 165 8.34 -26.43 32.39
N VAL A 166 8.22 -25.17 31.99
CA VAL A 166 8.91 -24.05 32.63
C VAL A 166 7.89 -23.40 33.54
N GLU A 167 8.09 -23.49 34.85
CA GLU A 167 7.37 -22.62 35.80
C GLU A 167 7.83 -21.17 35.57
N ASP A 168 6.88 -20.25 35.43
CA ASP A 168 7.16 -18.83 35.25
C ASP A 168 7.97 -18.30 36.46
N PRO A 169 9.16 -17.72 36.25
CA PRO A 169 9.92 -17.15 37.36
C PRO A 169 9.16 -15.94 37.91
N SER A 170 8.82 -15.97 39.19
CA SER A 170 8.20 -14.83 39.86
C SER A 170 9.15 -13.64 39.83
N PHE A 171 8.63 -12.51 39.34
CA PHE A 171 9.32 -11.22 39.30
C PHE A 171 9.51 -10.70 40.72
N SER A 172 10.57 -11.11 41.43
CA SER A 172 10.90 -10.48 42.72
C SER A 172 12.36 -10.12 42.97
N ASP A 173 13.35 -10.62 42.22
CA ASP A 173 14.75 -10.26 42.51
C ASP A 173 15.57 -9.98 41.23
N LEU A 174 15.57 -8.73 40.75
CA LEU A 174 16.51 -8.27 39.74
C LEU A 174 17.67 -7.50 40.38
N ALA A 175 18.67 -8.23 40.88
CA ALA A 175 20.01 -7.69 41.02
C ALA A 175 20.72 -7.78 39.66
N TYR A 176 21.08 -6.62 39.09
CA TYR A 176 21.83 -6.53 37.83
C TYR A 176 23.18 -7.26 37.95
N GLY A 177 23.26 -8.45 37.37
CA GLY A 177 24.47 -9.28 37.33
C GLY A 177 24.66 -9.88 35.94
N ARG A 178 25.75 -9.48 35.28
CA ARG A 178 26.12 -9.93 33.92
C ARG A 178 26.54 -11.41 33.96
N ALA A 179 25.62 -12.32 33.64
CA ALA A 179 25.94 -13.74 33.47
C ALA A 179 25.93 -14.14 31.99
N LYS A 180 27.11 -14.44 31.43
CA LYS A 180 27.21 -15.17 30.16
C LYS A 180 26.79 -16.62 30.40
N LYS A 181 25.61 -17.02 29.91
CA LYS A 181 25.25 -18.44 29.74
C LYS A 181 25.17 -18.75 28.24
N LYS A 182 26.01 -19.70 27.80
CA LYS A 182 25.82 -20.41 26.53
C LYS A 182 24.59 -21.30 26.69
N GLY A 183 23.46 -20.89 26.13
CA GLY A 183 22.24 -21.68 26.09
C GLY A 183 21.66 -21.64 24.68
N LYS A 184 21.64 -22.81 24.01
CA LYS A 184 21.01 -22.97 22.70
C LYS A 184 19.51 -22.66 22.84
N GLY A 185 19.10 -21.51 22.32
CA GLY A 185 17.70 -21.09 22.33
C GLY A 185 16.84 -22.08 21.54
N ARG A 186 15.81 -22.62 22.18
CA ARG A 186 14.71 -23.34 21.54
C ARG A 186 13.59 -22.35 21.23
N LYS A 187 12.92 -22.50 20.10
CA LYS A 187 11.74 -21.69 19.73
C LYS A 187 10.60 -22.58 19.21
N LEU A 188 9.38 -22.17 19.59
CA LEU A 188 8.09 -22.82 19.37
C LEU A 188 7.43 -22.45 18.03
N TYR A 189 6.36 -23.20 17.75
CA TYR A 189 5.78 -23.62 16.48
C TYR A 189 4.47 -22.88 16.11
N CYS A 190 4.09 -22.92 14.83
CA CYS A 190 2.74 -22.74 14.30
C CYS A 190 2.54 -23.76 13.14
N ALA A 191 1.32 -24.29 13.01
CA ALA A 191 0.99 -25.44 12.17
C ALA A 191 0.10 -25.11 10.96
N GLU A 192 -0.33 -23.86 10.80
CA GLU A 192 -1.46 -23.53 9.90
C GLU A 192 -1.07 -22.95 8.53
N CYS A 193 0.22 -22.77 8.22
CA CYS A 193 0.66 -22.31 6.90
C CYS A 193 1.90 -23.07 6.41
N THR A 194 1.81 -24.41 6.30
CA THR A 194 3.01 -25.22 6.05
C THR A 194 3.23 -25.56 4.57
N SER A 195 4.43 -25.28 4.07
CA SER A 195 5.05 -26.08 3.00
C SER A 195 6.32 -26.74 3.55
N VAL A 196 6.44 -28.06 3.39
CA VAL A 196 7.58 -28.82 3.94
C VAL A 196 8.75 -28.77 2.97
N VAL A 197 9.94 -28.39 3.45
CA VAL A 197 11.17 -28.40 2.66
C VAL A 197 12.27 -29.19 3.39
N ASN A 198 12.96 -30.05 2.66
CA ASN A 198 14.10 -30.81 3.15
C ASN A 198 15.38 -29.96 3.02
N VAL A 199 15.97 -29.57 4.13
CA VAL A 199 17.18 -28.72 4.17
C VAL A 199 18.45 -29.57 4.35
N SER A 200 18.32 -30.82 4.83
CA SER A 200 19.40 -31.81 4.98
C SER A 200 18.83 -33.23 5.11
N PRO A 201 19.62 -34.32 4.93
CA PRO A 201 19.15 -35.68 5.16
C PRO A 201 18.66 -35.85 6.61
N GLY A 202 17.37 -36.10 6.79
CA GLY A 202 16.75 -36.33 8.11
C GLY A 202 16.26 -35.09 8.85
N VAL A 203 16.36 -33.88 8.27
CA VAL A 203 15.80 -32.65 8.86
C VAL A 203 14.71 -32.12 7.93
N SER A 204 13.46 -32.38 8.32
CA SER A 204 12.28 -31.73 7.74
C SER A 204 12.02 -30.42 8.47
N VAL A 205 11.86 -29.35 7.71
CA VAL A 205 11.49 -28.04 8.27
C VAL A 205 10.24 -27.55 7.56
N ALA A 206 9.28 -27.07 8.35
CA ALA A 206 8.15 -26.34 7.80
C ALA A 206 8.60 -24.91 7.48
N LEU A 207 8.42 -24.49 6.23
CA LEU A 207 8.30 -23.07 5.91
C LEU A 207 6.91 -22.66 6.38
N ASP A 208 6.88 -21.85 7.43
CA ASP A 208 5.64 -21.36 8.02
C ASP A 208 5.65 -19.83 8.08
N GLY A 209 4.52 -19.24 7.70
CA GLY A 209 4.28 -17.81 7.84
C GLY A 209 3.37 -17.23 6.76
N CYS A 210 2.44 -16.38 7.20
CA CYS A 210 1.71 -15.49 6.31
C CYS A 210 2.66 -14.54 5.59
N ARG A 211 2.26 -14.01 4.43
CA ARG A 211 3.05 -13.03 3.69
C ARG A 211 2.49 -11.64 3.89
N LEU A 212 3.38 -10.64 4.05
CA LEU A 212 3.01 -9.22 4.06
C LEU A 212 2.26 -8.83 2.79
N GLN A 213 2.63 -9.40 1.64
CA GLN A 213 1.91 -9.17 0.38
C GLN A 213 0.43 -9.53 0.50
N ASP A 214 0.14 -10.74 0.96
CA ASP A 214 -1.23 -11.26 1.04
C ASP A 214 -2.09 -10.46 2.03
N LEU A 215 -1.47 -9.79 3.01
CA LEU A 215 -2.14 -8.94 4.00
C LEU A 215 -2.38 -7.49 3.54
N LEU A 216 -1.70 -7.05 2.48
CA LEU A 216 -1.70 -5.65 2.02
C LEU A 216 -2.25 -5.48 0.61
N ASP A 217 -2.13 -6.49 -0.27
CA ASP A 217 -2.46 -6.34 -1.68
C ASP A 217 -3.96 -6.15 -1.92
N ASP A 218 -4.81 -6.82 -1.15
CA ASP A 218 -6.26 -6.63 -1.20
C ASP A 218 -6.67 -5.19 -0.87
N GLU A 219 -6.05 -4.58 0.15
CA GLU A 219 -6.27 -3.18 0.49
C GLU A 219 -5.84 -2.25 -0.63
N LEU A 220 -4.63 -2.44 -1.16
CA LEU A 220 -4.09 -1.59 -2.22
C LEU A 220 -4.95 -1.70 -3.49
N CYS A 221 -5.39 -2.90 -3.86
CA CYS A 221 -6.29 -3.11 -5.00
C CYS A 221 -7.65 -2.43 -4.77
N ARG A 222 -8.18 -2.50 -3.55
CA ARG A 222 -9.43 -1.82 -3.17
C ARG A 222 -9.28 -0.30 -3.27
N LEU A 223 -8.16 0.27 -2.81
CA LEU A 223 -7.87 1.69 -2.91
C LEU A 223 -7.72 2.14 -4.38
N GLU A 224 -6.99 1.39 -5.20
CA GLU A 224 -6.87 1.65 -6.64
C GLU A 224 -8.24 1.61 -7.33
N ALA A 225 -9.10 0.66 -6.97
CA ALA A 225 -10.45 0.58 -7.51
C ALA A 225 -11.35 1.74 -7.05
N SER A 226 -11.09 2.30 -5.86
CA SER A 226 -11.91 3.37 -5.27
C SER A 226 -11.72 4.75 -5.92
N VAL A 227 -10.69 4.93 -6.75
CA VAL A 227 -10.44 6.19 -7.46
C VAL A 227 -11.67 6.57 -8.29
N LYS A 228 -12.32 7.66 -7.90
CA LYS A 228 -13.61 8.08 -8.44
C LYS A 228 -13.50 8.47 -9.92
N VAL A 229 -14.55 8.13 -10.64
CA VAL A 229 -14.84 8.50 -12.03
C VAL A 229 -15.77 9.72 -11.97
N TRP A 230 -15.42 10.82 -12.65
CA TRP A 230 -16.10 12.10 -12.52
C TRP A 230 -17.16 12.30 -13.60
N ALA A 231 -18.42 12.47 -13.20
CA ALA A 231 -19.46 12.91 -14.12
C ALA A 231 -19.55 14.44 -14.17
N PHE A 232 -19.31 15.04 -15.35
CA PHE A 232 -19.62 16.45 -15.71
C PHE A 232 -20.95 16.99 -15.13
N ALA A 233 -21.99 16.17 -14.99
CA ALA A 233 -23.30 16.61 -14.46
C ALA A 233 -23.22 17.21 -13.05
N SER A 234 -22.26 16.79 -12.22
CA SER A 234 -22.03 17.37 -10.90
C SER A 234 -21.23 18.68 -10.93
N LEU A 235 -20.67 19.08 -12.08
CA LEU A 235 -19.83 20.26 -12.23
C LEU A 235 -20.58 21.53 -12.70
N GLU A 236 -21.82 21.40 -13.16
CA GLU A 236 -22.64 22.54 -13.63
C GLU A 236 -23.53 23.14 -12.52
N HIS A 237 -23.78 22.42 -11.42
CA HIS A 237 -24.74 22.85 -10.38
C HIS A 237 -24.19 23.88 -9.38
N SER A 238 -23.02 24.47 -9.62
CA SER A 238 -22.43 25.50 -8.73
C SER A 238 -22.24 26.87 -9.38
N THR A 239 -22.70 27.10 -10.61
CA THR A 239 -22.55 28.42 -11.28
C THR A 239 -23.85 29.20 -11.49
N SER A 240 -24.97 28.80 -10.87
CA SER A 240 -26.24 29.55 -10.97
C SER A 240 -26.77 30.02 -9.61
N SER A 241 -25.99 30.81 -8.88
CA SER A 241 -26.51 31.58 -7.74
C SER A 241 -25.62 32.78 -7.40
N THR A 242 -25.33 33.62 -8.40
CA THR A 242 -24.99 35.03 -8.13
C THR A 242 -25.40 35.90 -9.31
N THR A 243 -26.66 36.33 -9.30
CA THR A 243 -27.11 37.54 -10.01
C THR A 243 -27.83 38.40 -8.96
N ASN A 244 -27.15 39.45 -8.53
CA ASN A 244 -27.78 40.66 -7.99
C ASN A 244 -28.01 41.63 -9.15
#